data_AF-A0A3B0UNQ7-F1
#
_entry.id   AF-A0A3B0UNQ7-F1
#
_cell.length_a   1.000
_cell.length_b   1.000
_cell.length_c   1.000
_cell.angle_alpha   90.00
_cell.angle_beta   90.00
_cell.angle_gamma   90.00
#
_symmetry.space_group_name_H-M   'P 1'
#
loop_
_entity.id
_entity.type
_entity.pdbx_description
1 polymer ?
#
loop_
_entity_poly.entity_id
_entity_poly.type
_entity_poly.pdbx_seq_one_letter_code
_entity_poly.pdbx_strand_id
1 'polypeptide(L)'
;MSEITIRQMQKRVDEWVRTIGVRYFSELTNTAVLTEEVGEVARIMARQYGDQSFKKSDETANLADELADVLFVLTCIANQTGVDLTAAFHQNM
;
A
#
# COMPACT_ATOMS: atom_id res chain seq x y z
N MET A 1 5.47 19.51 5.01
CA MET A 1 4.18 18.88 4.66
C MET A 1 3.36 18.77 5.94
N SER A 2 2.04 18.96 5.87
CA SER A 2 1.15 18.74 7.03
C SER A 2 1.03 17.24 7.32
N GLU A 3 1.06 16.85 8.59
CA GLU A 3 0.77 15.48 9.01
C GLU A 3 -0.62 15.03 8.53
N ILE A 4 -0.78 13.74 8.25
CA ILE A 4 -2.06 13.13 7.90
C ILE A 4 -2.42 12.06 8.93
N THR A 5 -3.69 12.03 9.33
CA THR A 5 -4.24 10.95 10.15
C THR A 5 -4.60 9.74 9.28
N ILE A 6 -4.69 8.55 9.88
CA ILE A 6 -5.15 7.32 9.20
C ILE A 6 -6.54 7.53 8.57
N ARG A 7 -7.47 8.18 9.28
CA ARG A 7 -8.80 8.50 8.75
C ARG A 7 -8.74 9.43 7.53
N GLN A 8 -7.87 10.45 7.55
CA GLN A 8 -7.67 11.33 6.39
C GLN A 8 -7.05 10.58 5.21
N MET A 9 -6.13 9.65 5.46
CA MET A 9 -5.58 8.77 4.43
C MET A 9 -6.67 7.90 3.80
N GLN A 10 -7.50 7.23 4.59
CA GLN A 10 -8.64 6.44 4.09
C GLN A 10 -9.56 7.29 3.20
N LYS A 11 -9.88 8.53 3.62
CA LYS A 11 -10.71 9.46 2.84
C LYS A 11 -10.06 9.86 1.52
N ARG A 12 -8.76 10.21 1.53
CA ARG A 12 -8.02 10.59 0.32
C ARG A 12 -7.93 9.46 -0.70
N VAL A 13 -7.71 8.24 -0.23
CA VAL A 13 -7.70 7.05 -1.10
C VAL A 13 -9.08 6.82 -1.70
N ASP A 14 -10.17 6.92 -0.91
CA ASP A 14 -11.53 6.78 -1.45
C ASP A 14 -11.87 7.85 -2.49
N GLU A 15 -11.51 9.10 -2.22
CA GLU A 15 -11.67 10.21 -3.17
C GLU A 15 -10.89 9.93 -4.47
N TRP A 16 -9.63 9.49 -4.38
CA TRP A 16 -8.82 9.17 -5.54
C TRP A 16 -9.41 8.01 -6.36
N VAL A 17 -9.82 6.92 -5.70
CA VAL A 17 -10.40 5.75 -6.37
C VAL A 17 -11.69 6.11 -7.11
N ARG A 18 -12.53 6.96 -6.53
CA ARG A 18 -13.80 7.37 -7.16
C ARG A 18 -13.63 8.39 -8.27
N THR A 19 -12.60 9.23 -8.22
CA THR A 19 -12.41 10.33 -9.19
C THR A 19 -11.46 9.97 -10.32
N ILE A 20 -10.37 9.27 -10.00
CA ILE A 20 -9.30 8.92 -10.94
C ILE A 20 -9.37 7.42 -11.27
N GLY A 21 -9.51 6.57 -10.25
CA GLY A 21 -9.57 5.11 -10.40
C GLY A 21 -10.90 4.56 -10.96
N VAL A 22 -11.91 5.42 -11.17
CA VAL A 22 -13.30 5.10 -11.57
C VAL A 22 -14.08 4.30 -10.53
N ARG A 23 -13.51 3.21 -9.98
CA ARG A 23 -14.11 2.35 -8.96
C ARG A 23 -13.06 1.48 -8.26
N TYR A 24 -13.42 0.91 -7.12
CA TYR A 24 -12.64 -0.18 -6.52
C TYR A 24 -12.66 -1.41 -7.43
N PHE A 25 -11.53 -2.13 -7.45
CA PHE A 25 -11.52 -3.51 -7.89
C PHE A 25 -12.30 -4.42 -6.92
N SER A 26 -12.50 -5.69 -7.29
CA SER A 26 -13.07 -6.67 -6.36
C SER A 26 -12.12 -6.91 -5.18
N GLU A 27 -12.65 -7.44 -4.08
CA GLU A 27 -11.87 -7.78 -2.89
C GLU A 27 -10.73 -8.74 -3.21
N LEU A 28 -11.00 -9.75 -4.03
CA LEU A 28 -10.01 -10.74 -4.44
C LEU A 28 -8.95 -10.12 -5.37
N THR A 29 -9.35 -9.22 -6.26
CA THR A 29 -8.41 -8.50 -7.13
C THR A 29 -7.47 -7.63 -6.30
N ASN A 30 -8.00 -6.80 -5.39
CA ASN A 30 -7.17 -5.98 -4.52
C ASN A 30 -6.28 -6.83 -3.58
N THR A 31 -6.72 -8.04 -3.19
CA THR A 31 -5.87 -8.99 -2.44
C THR A 31 -4.69 -9.49 -3.27
N ALA A 32 -4.93 -9.79 -4.55
CA ALA A 32 -3.87 -10.19 -5.48
C ALA A 32 -2.87 -9.05 -5.69
N VAL A 33 -3.35 -7.83 -5.93
CA VAL A 33 -2.52 -6.63 -6.06
C VAL A 33 -1.73 -6.37 -4.78
N LEU A 34 -2.34 -6.49 -3.59
CA LEU A 34 -1.61 -6.33 -2.33
C LEU A 34 -0.43 -7.30 -2.23
N THR A 35 -0.62 -8.54 -2.70
CA THR A 35 0.45 -9.55 -2.69
C THR A 35 1.56 -9.20 -3.67
N GLU A 36 1.21 -8.62 -4.82
CA GLU A 36 2.15 -8.10 -5.81
C GLU A 36 3.02 -6.98 -5.20
N GLU A 37 2.41 -5.95 -4.59
CA GLU A 37 3.14 -4.84 -3.97
C GLU A 37 4.04 -5.29 -2.81
N VAL A 38 3.58 -6.24 -2.00
CA VAL A 38 4.42 -6.84 -0.94
C VAL A 38 5.61 -7.59 -1.55
N GLY A 39 5.44 -8.21 -2.71
CA GLY A 39 6.52 -8.84 -3.47
C GLY A 39 7.56 -7.84 -3.97
N GLU A 40 7.12 -6.66 -4.43
CA GLU A 40 7.99 -5.54 -4.81
C GLU A 40 8.84 -5.07 -3.62
N VAL A 41 8.21 -4.84 -2.46
CA VAL A 41 8.90 -4.51 -1.20
C VAL A 41 9.91 -5.60 -0.83
N ALA A 42 9.50 -6.86 -0.84
CA ALA A 42 10.37 -7.99 -0.49
C ALA A 42 11.59 -8.07 -1.42
N ARG A 43 11.41 -7.82 -2.72
CA ARG A 43 12.48 -7.79 -3.71
C ARG A 43 13.52 -6.70 -3.40
N ILE A 44 13.08 -5.50 -3.04
CA ILE A 44 14.00 -4.41 -2.66
C ILE A 44 14.72 -4.75 -1.35
N MET A 45 13.98 -5.20 -0.33
CA MET A 45 14.55 -5.56 0.96
C MET A 45 15.63 -6.65 0.85
N ALA A 46 15.39 -7.69 0.05
CA ALA A 46 16.33 -8.79 -0.16
C ALA A 46 17.64 -8.34 -0.85
N ARG A 47 17.58 -7.28 -1.66
CA ARG A 47 18.75 -6.73 -2.38
C ARG A 47 19.49 -5.67 -1.55
N GLN A 48 18.75 -4.78 -0.89
CA GLN A 48 19.33 -3.68 -0.11
C GLN A 48 19.87 -4.13 1.25
N TYR A 49 19.19 -5.09 1.89
CA TYR A 49 19.48 -5.49 3.26
C TYR A 49 19.69 -7.00 3.40
N GLY A 50 19.63 -7.76 2.32
CA GLY A 50 19.86 -9.22 2.29
C GLY A 50 21.07 -9.61 1.45
N ASP A 51 21.19 -10.91 1.17
CA ASP A 51 22.36 -11.49 0.50
C ASP A 51 22.25 -11.52 -1.04
N GLN A 52 21.20 -10.94 -1.64
CA GLN A 52 21.04 -10.93 -3.09
C GLN A 52 21.92 -9.85 -3.73
N SER A 53 22.58 -10.20 -4.84
CA SER A 53 23.37 -9.23 -5.61
C SER A 53 22.49 -8.18 -6.27
N PHE A 54 22.89 -6.91 -6.14
CA PHE A 54 22.28 -5.79 -6.85
C PHE A 54 22.40 -5.94 -8.37
N LYS A 55 21.34 -5.59 -9.11
CA LYS A 55 21.42 -5.38 -10.56
C LYS A 55 21.30 -3.89 -10.85
N LYS A 56 21.97 -3.43 -11.91
CA LYS A 56 21.99 -2.03 -12.34
C LYS A 56 20.60 -1.47 -12.70
N SER A 57 19.68 -2.33 -13.11
CA SER A 57 18.27 -2.02 -13.33
C SER A 57 17.51 -1.62 -12.07
N ASP A 58 18.09 -1.87 -10.89
CA ASP A 58 17.42 -1.69 -9.61
C ASP A 58 17.82 -0.37 -8.93
N GLU A 59 18.71 0.41 -9.54
CA GLU A 59 19.12 1.73 -9.04
C GLU A 59 17.94 2.73 -8.99
N THR A 60 16.88 2.46 -9.75
CA THR A 60 15.65 3.27 -9.75
C THR A 60 14.58 2.75 -8.79
N ALA A 61 14.78 1.60 -8.13
CA ALA A 61 13.79 1.02 -7.24
C ALA A 61 13.79 1.75 -5.88
N ASN A 62 12.68 2.40 -5.54
CA ASN A 62 12.57 3.23 -4.35
C ASN A 62 11.69 2.54 -3.30
N LEU A 63 12.32 2.09 -2.20
CA LEU A 63 11.62 1.43 -1.10
C LEU A 63 10.45 2.25 -0.55
N ALA A 64 10.57 3.58 -0.55
CA ALA A 64 9.50 4.44 -0.05
C ALA A 64 8.24 4.38 -0.93
N ASP A 65 8.41 4.23 -2.25
CA ASP A 65 7.30 4.15 -3.19
C ASP A 65 6.59 2.79 -3.05
N GLU A 66 7.33 1.68 -3.02
CA GLU A 66 6.73 0.34 -2.84
C GLU A 66 6.00 0.18 -1.50
N LEU A 67 6.53 0.78 -0.43
CA LEU A 67 5.84 0.81 0.86
C LEU A 67 4.56 1.65 0.81
N ALA A 68 4.56 2.74 0.02
CA ALA A 68 3.37 3.54 -0.20
C ALA A 68 2.32 2.79 -1.03
N ASP A 69 2.73 1.97 -2.01
CA ASP A 69 1.84 1.14 -2.81
C ASP A 69 1.17 0.05 -1.97
N VAL A 70 1.92 -0.65 -1.11
CA VAL A 70 1.36 -1.56 -0.11
C VAL A 70 0.32 -0.86 0.77
N LEU A 71 0.65 0.33 1.30
CA LEU A 71 -0.25 1.10 2.15
C LEU A 71 -1.51 1.54 1.39
N PHE A 72 -1.38 1.92 0.13
CA PHE A 72 -2.49 2.35 -0.72
C PHE A 72 -3.47 1.19 -0.97
N VAL A 73 -2.97 0.02 -1.37
CA VAL A 73 -3.82 -1.14 -1.67
C VAL A 73 -4.46 -1.70 -0.40
N LEU A 74 -3.73 -1.74 0.72
CA LEU A 74 -4.28 -2.08 2.03
C LEU A 74 -5.43 -1.14 2.41
N THR A 75 -5.25 0.16 2.17
CA THR A 75 -6.27 1.18 2.42
C THR A 75 -7.49 0.98 1.51
N CYS A 76 -7.30 0.59 0.25
CA CYS A 76 -8.39 0.25 -0.65
C CYS A 76 -9.21 -0.94 -0.12
N ILE A 77 -8.54 -1.99 0.37
CA ILE A 77 -9.20 -3.16 0.98
C ILE A 77 -9.99 -2.75 2.22
N ALA A 78 -9.41 -1.91 3.09
CA ALA A 78 -10.11 -1.43 4.27
C ALA A 78 -11.37 -0.63 3.91
N ASN A 79 -11.26 0.31 2.98
CA ASN A 79 -12.37 1.15 2.55
C ASN A 79 -13.50 0.34 1.91
N GLN A 80 -13.19 -0.57 0.99
CA GLN A 80 -14.21 -1.34 0.27
C GLN A 80 -14.92 -2.38 1.17
N THR A 81 -14.26 -2.84 2.24
CA THR A 81 -14.83 -3.80 3.21
C THR A 81 -15.45 -3.13 4.44
N GLY A 82 -15.37 -1.79 4.55
CA GLY A 82 -15.93 -1.04 5.67
C GLY A 82 -15.10 -1.07 6.96
N VAL A 83 -13.82 -1.43 6.88
CA VAL A 83 -12.90 -1.43 8.03
C VAL A 83 -12.41 -0.02 8.32
N ASP A 84 -12.59 0.43 9.56
CA ASP A 84 -11.97 1.65 10.08
C ASP A 84 -10.57 1.31 10.61
N LEU A 85 -9.54 1.70 9.85
CA LEU A 85 -8.15 1.40 10.20
C LEU A 85 -7.70 2.11 11.48
N THR A 86 -8.26 3.28 11.79
CA THR A 86 -7.93 4.00 13.02
C THR A 86 -8.44 3.22 14.23
N ALA A 87 -9.70 2.78 14.18
CA ALA A 87 -10.30 1.98 15.24
C ALA A 87 -9.63 0.59 15.36
N ALA A 88 -9.38 -0.09 14.24
CA ALA A 88 -8.73 -1.39 14.23
C ALA A 88 -7.30 -1.33 14.79
N PHE A 89 -6.55 -0.26 14.50
CA PHE A 89 -5.23 -0.05 15.09
C PHE A 89 -5.33 0.12 16.62
N HIS A 90 -6.22 0.99 17.10
CA HIS A 90 -6.41 1.21 18.54
C HIS A 90 -6.87 -0.03 19.32
N GLN A 91 -7.66 -0.91 18.71
CA GLN A 91 -8.17 -2.13 19.37
C GLN A 91 -7.11 -3.23 19.53
N ASN A 92 -6.11 -3.26 18.65
CA ASN A 92 -5.10 -4.33 18.64
C ASN A 92 -3.83 -3.98 19.43
N MET A 93 -3.70 -2.74 19.92
CA MET A 93 -2.61 -2.29 20.79
C MET A 93 -2.98 -2.44 22.26
#